data_AF-A0A2N5KHW9-F1
#
_entry.id   AF-A0A2N5KHW9-F1
#
_cell.length_a   1.000
_cell.length_b   1.000
_cell.length_c   1.000
_cell.angle_alpha   90.00
_cell.angle_beta   90.00
_cell.angle_gamma   90.00
#
_symmetry.space_group_name_H-M   'P 1'
#
loop_
_entity.id
_entity.type
_entity.pdbx_description
1 polymer ?
#
loop_
_entity_poly.entity_id
_entity_poly.type
_entity_poly.pdbx_seq_one_letter_code
_entity_poly.pdbx_strand_id
1 'polypeptide(L)'
;MKPYSKDSRIRVLAAADHGVAREEAARTFSVPVPTIKRWLERRRETSDVEPKPIPGRPSRRKGEVLRGWLPARLRDDNGLTLEEHRGAFGEELGKAVSASTVGRAIARLPGAWPIKKGRP
;
A
#
# COMPACT_ATOMS: atom_id res chain seq x y z
N MET A 1 -13.71 11.75 5.80
CA MET A 1 -14.49 12.17 4.61
C MET A 1 -14.31 11.12 3.52
N LYS A 2 -15.39 10.60 2.92
CA LYS A 2 -15.29 9.61 1.84
C LYS A 2 -14.90 10.33 0.54
N PRO A 3 -13.91 9.85 -0.23
CA PRO A 3 -13.58 10.47 -1.51
C PRO A 3 -14.76 10.34 -2.49
N TYR A 4 -14.92 11.31 -3.39
CA TYR A 4 -15.80 11.17 -4.55
C TYR A 4 -15.52 9.86 -5.30
N SER A 5 -16.53 9.30 -5.97
CA SER A 5 -16.36 8.06 -6.75
C SER A 5 -15.40 8.28 -7.92
N LYS A 6 -14.83 7.20 -8.46
CA LYS A 6 -13.98 7.25 -9.66
C LYS A 6 -14.78 7.74 -10.88
N ASP A 7 -16.01 7.26 -11.01
CA ASP A 7 -16.91 7.64 -12.10
C ASP A 7 -17.18 9.15 -12.14
N SER A 8 -17.48 9.80 -11.00
CA SER A 8 -17.69 11.25 -10.95
C SER A 8 -16.45 12.04 -11.38
N ARG A 9 -15.24 11.55 -11.07
CA ARG A 9 -13.99 12.19 -11.52
C ARG A 9 -13.82 12.09 -13.03
N ILE A 10 -14.03 10.90 -13.58
CA ILE A 10 -13.88 10.64 -15.01
C ILE A 10 -14.84 11.52 -15.80
N ARG A 11 -16.12 11.57 -15.42
CA ARG A 11 -17.12 12.37 -16.13
C ARG A 11 -16.83 13.87 -16.10
N VAL A 12 -16.43 14.39 -14.94
CA VAL A 12 -16.06 15.82 -14.79
C VAL A 12 -14.83 16.16 -15.62
N LEU A 13 -13.80 15.31 -15.62
CA LEU A 13 -12.58 15.55 -16.38
C LEU A 13 -12.82 15.41 -17.88
N ALA A 14 -13.65 14.47 -18.32
CA ALA A 14 -14.06 14.35 -19.72
C ALA A 14 -14.82 15.60 -20.19
N ALA A 15 -15.75 16.12 -19.38
CA ALA A 15 -16.44 17.37 -19.70
C ALA A 15 -15.46 18.55 -19.84
N ALA A 16 -14.47 18.64 -18.95
CA ALA A 16 -13.42 19.66 -19.06
C ALA A 16 -12.56 19.49 -20.33
N ASP A 17 -12.27 18.25 -20.76
CA ASP A 17 -11.56 17.99 -22.02
C ASP A 17 -12.37 18.39 -23.25
N HIS A 18 -13.69 18.25 -23.19
CA HIS A 18 -14.62 18.70 -24.22
C HIS A 18 -14.85 20.23 -24.21
N GLY A 19 -14.12 20.98 -23.38
CA GLY A 19 -14.18 22.44 -23.32
C GLY A 19 -15.31 23.00 -22.45
N VAL A 20 -15.99 22.18 -21.64
CA VAL A 20 -17.01 22.65 -20.70
C VAL A 20 -16.36 23.53 -19.63
N ALA A 21 -16.96 24.71 -19.40
CA ALA A 21 -16.52 25.61 -18.34
C ALA A 21 -16.59 24.94 -16.96
N ARG A 22 -15.66 25.26 -16.07
CA ARG A 22 -15.55 24.60 -14.75
C ARG A 22 -16.77 24.88 -13.87
N GLU A 23 -17.33 26.07 -14.01
CA GLU A 23 -18.54 26.53 -13.34
C GLU A 23 -19.76 25.74 -13.82
N GLU A 24 -19.80 25.39 -15.10
CA GLU A 24 -20.86 24.57 -15.68
C GLU A 24 -20.73 23.11 -15.22
N ALA A 25 -19.53 22.53 -15.32
CA ALA A 25 -19.27 21.19 -14.80
C ALA A 25 -19.59 21.08 -13.30
N ALA A 26 -19.36 22.14 -12.51
CA ALA A 26 -19.71 22.16 -11.10
C ALA A 26 -21.22 22.03 -10.86
N ARG A 27 -22.03 22.71 -11.67
CA ARG A 27 -23.49 22.61 -11.62
C ARG A 27 -23.96 21.24 -12.11
N THR A 28 -23.51 20.80 -13.27
CA THR A 28 -23.94 19.54 -13.90
C THR A 28 -23.64 18.32 -13.03
N PHE A 29 -22.45 18.29 -12.41
CA PHE A 29 -21.99 17.13 -11.63
C PHE A 29 -22.16 17.31 -10.12
N SER A 30 -22.70 18.44 -9.66
CA SER A 30 -22.81 18.78 -8.22
C SER A 30 -21.46 18.66 -7.49
N VAL A 31 -20.37 19.06 -8.16
CA VAL A 31 -19.00 19.02 -7.61
C VAL A 31 -18.50 20.46 -7.46
N PRO A 32 -18.03 20.88 -6.26
CA PRO A 32 -17.50 22.23 -6.09
C PRO A 32 -16.33 22.54 -7.03
N VAL A 33 -16.30 23.74 -7.63
CA VAL A 33 -15.23 24.20 -8.53
C VAL A 33 -13.81 23.98 -7.97
N PRO A 34 -13.52 24.21 -6.67
CA PRO A 34 -12.19 23.93 -6.11
C PRO A 34 -11.78 22.46 -6.21
N THR A 35 -12.75 21.55 -6.09
CA THR A 35 -12.52 20.10 -6.24
C THR A 35 -12.18 19.75 -7.69
N ILE A 36 -12.87 20.36 -8.65
CA ILE A 36 -12.61 20.19 -10.09
C ILE A 36 -11.21 20.69 -10.44
N LYS A 37 -10.82 21.88 -9.96
CA LYS A 37 -9.46 22.42 -10.14
C LYS A 37 -8.39 21.45 -9.64
N ARG A 38 -8.55 20.93 -8.41
CA ARG A 38 -7.64 19.94 -7.82
C ARG A 38 -7.54 18.66 -8.65
N TRP A 39 -8.62 18.20 -9.28
CA TRP A 39 -8.57 17.02 -10.16
C TRP A 39 -7.80 17.30 -11.46
N LEU A 40 -7.99 18.49 -12.04
CA LEU A 40 -7.26 18.91 -13.24
C LEU A 40 -5.76 19.09 -12.98
N GLU A 41 -5.38 19.74 -11.87
CA GLU A 41 -3.99 19.88 -11.43
C GLU A 41 -3.33 18.51 -11.26
N ARG A 42 -4.01 17.60 -10.56
CA ARG A 42 -3.51 16.25 -10.34
C ARG A 42 -3.35 15.45 -11.63
N ARG A 43 -4.28 15.60 -12.58
CA ARG A 43 -4.16 14.98 -13.90
C ARG A 43 -2.95 15.52 -14.67
N ARG A 44 -2.61 16.81 -14.53
CA ARG A 44 -1.39 17.38 -15.14
C ARG A 44 -0.11 16.82 -14.51
N GLU A 45 -0.11 16.60 -13.20
CA GLU A 45 1.07 16.09 -12.48
C GLU A 45 1.31 14.58 -12.68
N THR A 46 0.25 13.78 -12.71
CA THR A 46 0.35 12.31 -12.69
C THR A 46 -0.13 11.62 -13.95
N SER A 47 -0.71 12.35 -14.91
CA SER A 47 -1.46 11.80 -16.06
C SER A 47 -2.57 10.81 -15.70
N ASP A 48 -2.90 10.69 -14.41
CA ASP A 48 -3.82 9.71 -13.85
C ASP A 48 -5.02 10.39 -13.20
N VAL A 49 -6.17 9.73 -13.34
CA VAL A 49 -7.49 10.16 -12.86
C VAL A 49 -7.86 9.44 -11.55
N GLU A 50 -7.10 8.41 -11.16
CA GLU A 50 -7.42 7.62 -9.99
C GLU A 50 -7.25 8.39 -8.66
N PRO A 51 -8.14 8.18 -7.68
CA PRO A 51 -7.89 8.63 -6.31
C PRO A 51 -6.56 8.04 -5.82
N LYS A 52 -5.75 8.82 -5.06
CA LYS A 52 -4.53 8.26 -4.47
C LYS A 52 -4.94 7.01 -3.68
N PRO A 53 -4.20 5.89 -3.79
CA PRO A 53 -4.38 4.81 -2.84
C PRO A 53 -4.26 5.42 -1.45
N ILE A 54 -5.24 5.14 -0.59
CA ILE A 54 -5.19 5.58 0.80
C ILE A 54 -3.88 5.00 1.35
N PRO A 55 -2.92 5.82 1.79
CA PRO A 55 -1.67 5.30 2.29
C PRO A 55 -2.02 4.33 3.43
N GLY A 56 -1.67 3.06 3.23
CA GLY A 56 -1.86 2.05 4.26
C GLY A 56 -1.13 2.48 5.54
N ARG A 57 -1.46 1.85 6.67
CA ARG A 57 -0.75 2.12 7.92
C ARG A 57 0.75 1.98 7.68
N PRO A 58 1.58 2.99 8.02
CA PRO A 58 3.03 2.89 7.83
C PRO A 58 3.53 1.62 8.51
N SER A 59 4.39 0.86 7.83
CA SER A 59 5.05 -0.26 8.46
C SER A 59 5.76 0.24 9.70
N ARG A 60 5.49 -0.38 10.86
CA ARG A 60 6.30 -0.11 12.05
C ARG A 60 7.75 -0.43 11.69
N ARG A 61 8.72 0.43 12.04
CA ARG A 61 10.16 0.27 11.73
C ARG A 61 10.69 -1.16 11.89
N LYS A 62 10.24 -1.88 12.93
CA LYS A 62 10.59 -3.29 13.18
C LYS A 62 10.25 -4.23 12.00
N GLY A 63 9.11 -4.01 11.34
CA GLY A 63 8.67 -4.82 10.21
C GLY A 63 9.43 -4.56 8.91
N GLU A 64 10.01 -3.37 8.74
CA GLU A 64 10.90 -3.08 7.60
C GLU A 64 12.25 -3.77 7.76
N VAL A 65 12.84 -3.66 8.95
CA VAL A 65 14.10 -4.36 9.28
C VAL A 65 13.94 -5.87 9.12
N LEU A 66 12.82 -6.43 9.60
CA LEU A 66 12.51 -7.85 9.41
C LEU A 66 12.45 -8.25 7.94
N ARG A 67 11.83 -7.45 7.06
CA ARG A 67 11.75 -7.76 5.62
C ARG A 67 13.10 -7.72 4.92
N GLY A 68 14.04 -6.90 5.38
CA GLY A 68 15.39 -6.85 4.83
C GLY A 68 16.27 -8.02 5.29
N TRP A 69 16.11 -8.45 6.54
CA TRP A 69 16.89 -9.54 7.13
C TRP A 69 16.44 -10.94 6.66
N LEU A 70 15.12 -11.14 6.56
CA LEU A 70 14.52 -12.46 6.35
C LEU A 70 14.90 -13.18 5.03
N PRO A 71 15.06 -12.51 3.88
CA PRO A 71 15.45 -13.18 2.63
C PRO A 71 16.85 -13.80 2.66
N ALA A 72 17.82 -13.15 3.34
CA ALA A 72 19.14 -13.73 3.50
C ALA A 72 19.07 -14.98 4.38
N ARG A 73 18.36 -14.86 5.52
CA ARG A 73 18.19 -15.97 6.44
C ARG A 73 17.47 -17.18 5.83
N LEU A 74 16.42 -16.96 5.03
CA LEU A 74 15.67 -18.05 4.38
C LEU A 74 16.45 -18.75 3.26
N ARG A 75 17.45 -18.09 2.66
CA ARG A 75 18.35 -18.74 1.68
C ARG A 75 19.37 -19.63 2.36
N ASP A 76 19.90 -19.17 3.50
CA ASP A 76 20.92 -19.90 4.26
C ASP A 76 20.30 -21.04 5.07
N ASP A 77 19.08 -20.86 5.58
CA ASP A 77 18.40 -21.84 6.42
C ASP A 77 16.88 -21.87 6.14
N ASN A 78 16.49 -22.74 5.21
CA ASN A 78 15.10 -22.95 4.77
C ASN A 78 14.32 -23.95 5.65
N GLY A 79 14.95 -24.49 6.69
CA GLY A 79 14.40 -25.59 7.50
C GLY A 79 13.64 -25.16 8.74
N LEU A 80 13.79 -23.89 9.14
CA LEU A 80 13.30 -23.35 10.40
C LEU A 80 11.79 -23.05 10.40
N THR A 81 11.21 -23.17 11.58
CA THR A 81 9.85 -22.77 11.90
C THR A 81 9.75 -21.26 12.12
N LEU A 82 8.51 -20.73 12.12
CA LEU A 82 8.26 -19.31 12.39
C LEU A 82 8.76 -18.84 13.77
N GLU A 83 8.74 -19.72 14.79
CA GLU A 83 9.22 -19.39 16.13
C GLU A 83 10.75 -19.30 16.18
N GLU A 84 11.44 -20.18 15.45
CA GLU A 84 12.90 -20.14 15.35
C GLU A 84 13.38 -18.90 14.59
N HIS A 85 12.71 -18.53 13.49
CA HIS A 85 12.99 -17.27 12.81
C HIS A 85 12.73 -16.04 13.69
N ARG A 86 11.69 -16.09 14.54
CA ARG A 86 11.42 -15.04 15.53
C ARG A 86 12.54 -14.95 16.57
N GLY A 87 12.98 -16.10 17.10
CA GLY A 87 14.07 -16.19 18.08
C GLY A 87 15.37 -15.61 17.54
N ALA A 88 15.82 -16.13 16.39
CA ALA A 88 17.01 -15.66 15.70
C ALA A 88 16.96 -14.15 15.37
N PHE A 89 15.81 -13.64 14.92
CA PHE A 89 15.64 -12.19 14.69
C PHE A 89 15.77 -11.37 15.98
N GLY A 90 15.24 -11.90 17.11
CA GLY A 90 15.34 -11.27 18.42
C GLY A 90 16.77 -11.23 18.94
N GLU A 91 17.51 -12.33 18.78
CA GLU A 91 18.91 -12.48 19.21
C GLU A 91 19.85 -11.62 18.38
N GLU A 92 19.71 -11.63 17.05
CA GLU A 92 20.65 -10.95 16.15
C GLU A 92 20.42 -9.43 16.11
N LEU A 93 19.16 -8.98 16.15
CA LEU A 93 18.79 -7.57 15.96
C LEU A 93 18.24 -6.90 17.21
N GLY A 94 18.19 -7.60 18.35
CA GLY A 94 17.70 -7.09 19.63
C GLY A 94 16.24 -6.66 19.61
N LYS A 95 15.44 -7.17 18.66
CA LYS A 95 14.06 -6.69 18.41
C LYS A 95 13.07 -7.84 18.47
N ALA A 96 12.17 -7.80 19.46
CA ALA A 96 11.07 -8.74 19.53
C ALA A 96 9.99 -8.45 18.47
N VAL A 97 9.60 -9.49 17.73
CA VAL A 97 8.42 -9.56 16.85
C VAL A 97 7.59 -10.80 17.17
N SER A 98 6.32 -10.82 16.77
CA SER A 98 5.48 -12.02 16.92
C SER A 98 5.67 -12.98 15.73
N ALA A 99 5.43 -14.28 15.93
CA ALA A 99 5.47 -15.26 14.84
C ALA A 99 4.49 -14.93 13.70
N SER A 100 3.33 -14.34 14.02
CA SER A 100 2.39 -13.84 13.00
C SER A 100 2.95 -12.65 12.20
N THR A 101 3.90 -11.89 12.75
CA THR A 101 4.59 -10.82 12.02
C THR A 101 5.65 -11.42 11.09
N VAL A 102 6.38 -12.44 11.53
CA VAL A 102 7.31 -13.22 10.70
C VAL A 102 6.57 -13.88 9.54
N GLY A 103 5.51 -14.65 9.80
CA GLY A 103 4.73 -15.31 8.74
C GLY A 103 4.14 -14.34 7.72
N ARG A 104 3.65 -13.18 8.18
CA ARG A 104 3.17 -12.10 7.30
C ARG A 104 4.29 -11.42 6.50
N ALA A 105 5.52 -11.41 7.01
CA ALA A 105 6.67 -10.88 6.29
C ALA A 105 7.09 -11.86 5.19
N ILE A 106 7.17 -13.17 5.48
CA ILE A 106 7.52 -14.21 4.50
C ILE A 106 6.48 -14.27 3.38
N ALA A 107 5.18 -14.23 3.71
CA ALA A 107 4.11 -14.23 2.71
C ALA A 107 4.11 -13.01 1.77
N ARG A 108 4.86 -11.96 2.09
CA ARG A 108 5.04 -10.77 1.23
C ARG A 108 6.34 -10.79 0.44
N LEU A 109 7.23 -11.75 0.68
CA LEU A 109 8.44 -11.90 -0.10
C LEU A 109 8.10 -12.49 -1.47
N PRO A 110 8.80 -12.08 -2.54
CA PRO A 110 8.67 -12.74 -3.84
C PRO A 110 9.21 -14.17 -3.72
N GLY A 111 8.41 -15.15 -4.17
CA GLY A 111 8.77 -16.58 -4.16
C GLY A 111 7.92 -17.44 -3.21
N ALA A 112 7.82 -18.73 -3.52
CA ALA A 112 7.19 -19.72 -2.66
C ALA A 112 8.22 -20.26 -1.67
N TRP A 113 8.17 -19.75 -0.43
CA TRP A 113 9.08 -20.18 0.63
C TRP A 113 8.43 -21.32 1.43
N PRO A 114 9.03 -22.52 1.48
CA PRO A 114 8.52 -23.60 2.32
C PRO A 114 8.74 -23.24 3.79
N ILE A 115 7.66 -23.00 4.54
CA ILE A 115 7.75 -22.72 5.97
C ILE A 115 7.09 -23.86 6.73
N LYS A 116 7.79 -24.42 7.72
CA LYS A 116 7.17 -25.32 8.69
C LYS A 116 6.35 -24.48 9.68
N LYS A 117 5.02 -24.68 9.70
CA LYS A 117 4.19 -24.16 10.80
C LYS A 117 4.53 -24.99 12.03
N GLY A 118 5.14 -24.35 13.04
CA GLY A 118 5.34 -24.99 14.34
C GLY A 118 3.98 -25.46 14.86
N ARG A 119 3.86 -26.76 15.12
CA ARG A 119 2.75 -27.31 15.91
C ARG A 119 3.07 -26.98 17.38
N PRO A 120 2.13 -26.43 18.16
CA PRO A 120 2.31 -26.26 19.60
C PRO A 120 2.49 -27.61 20.31
#